data_AF-A0A6G3XQC8-F1
#
_entry.id   AF-A0A6G3XQC8-F1
#
_cell.length_a   1.000
_cell.length_b   1.000
_cell.length_c   1.000
_cell.angle_alpha   90.00
_cell.angle_beta   90.00
_cell.angle_gamma   90.00
#
_symmetry.space_group_name_H-M   'P 1'
#
loop_
_entity.id
_entity.type
_entity.pdbx_description
1 polymer ?
#
loop_
_entity_poly.entity_id
_entity_poly.type
_entity_poly.pdbx_seq_one_letter_code
_entity_poly.pdbx_strand_id
1 'polypeptide(L)'
;MAAPKKGRGPSGGHGRPGRALALILIAMVALAGGMFLSGHTTPRLGIDLAGGTSITLEAQNQPGKPNAINQTNMDTAVGIIERRVNGLG
;
A
#
# COMPACT_ATOMS: atom_id res chain seq x y z
N MET A 1 -47.96 -40.53 8.37
CA MET A 1 -47.82 -39.11 7.99
C MET A 1 -46.64 -38.54 8.76
N ALA A 2 -45.57 -38.10 8.07
CA ALA A 2 -44.34 -37.62 8.71
C ALA A 2 -44.40 -36.10 8.91
N ALA A 3 -44.10 -35.61 10.12
CA ALA A 3 -44.08 -34.19 10.45
C ALA A 3 -42.84 -33.48 9.85
N PRO A 4 -42.98 -32.23 9.35
CA PRO A 4 -41.84 -31.50 8.82
C PRO A 4 -40.90 -31.03 9.95
N LYS A 5 -39.60 -31.33 9.84
CA LYS A 5 -38.58 -30.78 10.73
C LYS A 5 -38.37 -29.30 10.43
N LYS A 6 -38.63 -28.47 11.44
CA LYS A 6 -38.40 -27.02 11.43
C LYS A 6 -36.90 -26.74 11.28
N GLY A 7 -36.48 -26.33 10.07
CA GLY A 7 -35.14 -25.85 9.80
C GLY A 7 -34.86 -24.61 10.65
N ARG A 8 -33.89 -24.71 11.56
CA ARG A 8 -33.39 -23.57 12.32
C ARG A 8 -32.35 -22.89 11.43
N GLY A 9 -32.79 -21.92 10.64
CA GLY A 9 -31.86 -21.04 9.91
C GLY A 9 -30.93 -20.32 10.91
N PRO A 10 -29.70 -19.99 10.51
CA PRO A 10 -28.82 -19.21 11.37
C PRO A 10 -29.50 -17.89 11.67
N SER A 11 -29.70 -17.59 12.95
CA SER A 11 -30.16 -16.30 13.41
C SER A 11 -29.19 -15.24 12.89
N GLY A 12 -29.58 -14.57 11.81
CA GLY A 12 -28.91 -13.39 11.27
C GLY A 12 -29.02 -12.28 12.30
N GLY A 13 -28.09 -12.29 13.26
CA GLY A 13 -27.89 -11.20 14.18
C GLY A 13 -27.55 -9.98 13.33
N HIS A 14 -28.47 -9.02 13.27
CA HIS A 14 -28.21 -7.72 12.70
C HIS A 14 -26.95 -7.19 13.41
N GLY A 15 -25.84 -7.10 12.68
CA GLY A 15 -24.61 -6.55 13.22
C GLY A 15 -24.94 -5.21 13.86
N ARG A 16 -24.35 -4.90 15.02
CA ARG A 16 -24.50 -3.59 15.66
C ARG A 16 -23.40 -2.70 15.07
N PRO A 17 -23.62 -2.01 13.94
CA PRO A 17 -22.55 -1.28 13.25
C PRO A 17 -21.92 -0.23 14.18
N GLY A 18 -22.71 0.38 15.07
CA GLY A 18 -22.22 1.35 16.05
C GLY A 18 -21.10 0.83 16.95
N ARG A 19 -21.09 -0.46 17.32
CA ARG A 19 -19.98 -1.03 18.10
C ARG A 19 -18.70 -1.11 17.29
N ALA A 20 -18.79 -1.58 16.03
CA ALA A 20 -17.64 -1.63 15.14
C ALA A 20 -17.11 -0.22 14.83
N LEU A 21 -17.99 0.73 14.55
CA LEU A 21 -17.63 2.13 14.33
C LEU A 21 -16.97 2.76 15.56
N ALA A 22 -17.48 2.51 16.77
CA ALA A 22 -16.86 3.00 18.00
C ALA A 22 -15.45 2.42 18.21
N LEU A 23 -15.25 1.13 17.95
CA LEU A 23 -13.92 0.50 18.02
C LEU A 23 -12.95 1.10 17.00
N ILE A 24 -13.40 1.32 15.75
CA ILE A 24 -12.59 1.97 14.71
C ILE A 24 -12.21 3.39 15.15
N LEU A 25 -13.17 4.17 15.68
CA LEU A 25 -12.91 5.53 16.15
C LEU A 25 -11.87 5.54 17.30
N ILE A 26 -12.01 4.65 18.28
CA ILE A 26 -11.04 4.50 19.37
C ILE A 26 -9.65 4.18 18.82
N ALA A 27 -9.55 3.26 17.85
CA ALA A 27 -8.29 2.91 17.21
C ALA A 27 -7.68 4.11 16.47
N MET A 28 -8.48 4.88 15.72
CA MET A 28 -7.99 6.08 15.03
C MET A 28 -7.45 7.13 16.01
N VAL A 29 -8.17 7.38 17.11
CA VAL A 29 -7.73 8.33 18.15
C VAL A 29 -6.44 7.85 18.82
N ALA A 30 -6.32 6.55 19.12
CA ALA A 30 -5.12 5.98 19.71
C ALA A 30 -3.90 6.12 18.78
N LEU A 31 -4.07 5.84 17.48
CA LEU A 31 -3.00 6.00 16.49
C LEU A 31 -2.60 7.47 16.33
N ALA A 32 -3.57 8.38 16.15
CA ALA A 32 -3.30 9.81 16.03
C ALA A 32 -2.63 10.36 17.30
N GLY A 33 -3.15 10.02 18.48
CA GLY A 33 -2.55 10.40 19.77
C GLY A 33 -1.11 9.88 19.91
N GLY A 34 -0.86 8.63 19.52
CA GLY A 34 0.48 8.04 19.50
C GLY A 34 1.45 8.78 18.59
N MET A 35 1.01 9.27 17.44
CA MET A 35 1.83 10.10 16.54
C MET A 35 2.25 11.42 17.19
N PHE A 36 1.35 12.10 17.90
CA PHE A 36 1.68 13.33 18.62
C PHE A 36 2.62 13.06 19.80
N LEU A 37 2.36 12.01 20.58
CA LEU A 37 3.20 11.65 21.73
C LEU A 37 4.61 11.20 21.32
N SER A 38 4.76 10.55 20.17
CA SER A 38 6.05 10.12 19.64
C SER A 38 6.81 11.21 18.87
N GLY A 39 6.21 12.39 18.65
CA GLY A 39 6.79 13.46 17.85
C GLY A 39 6.82 13.20 16.34
N HIS A 40 6.23 12.09 15.87
CA HIS A 40 6.18 11.72 14.45
C HIS A 40 4.82 12.11 13.86
N THR A 41 4.61 13.42 13.67
CA THR A 41 3.34 13.96 13.16
C THR A 41 3.18 13.84 11.64
N THR A 42 4.25 13.49 10.92
CA THR A 42 4.27 13.31 9.47
C THR A 42 4.62 11.85 9.14
N PRO A 43 3.62 10.94 9.12
CA PRO A 43 3.88 9.54 8.84
C PRO A 43 4.35 9.39 7.38
N ARG A 44 5.30 8.47 7.14
CA ARG A 44 5.71 8.12 5.78
C ARG A 44 4.59 7.35 5.11
N LEU A 45 3.92 7.99 4.17
CA LEU A 45 2.85 7.41 3.39
C LEU A 45 3.43 6.77 2.11
N GLY A 46 2.88 5.64 1.69
CA GLY A 46 3.19 5.07 0.38
C GLY A 46 2.64 5.97 -0.74
N ILE A 47 3.08 5.76 -1.98
CA ILE A 47 2.71 6.60 -3.13
C ILE A 47 1.20 6.68 -3.38
N ASP A 48 0.47 5.61 -3.02
CA ASP A 48 -1.00 5.54 -3.16
C ASP A 48 -1.72 6.49 -2.19
N LEU A 49 -1.10 6.77 -1.03
CA LEU A 49 -1.67 7.64 0.01
C LEU A 49 -1.06 9.05 0.02
N ALA A 50 0.22 9.18 -0.34
CA ALA A 50 0.94 10.46 -0.40
C ALA A 50 0.79 11.17 -1.75
N GLY A 51 0.42 10.43 -2.79
CA GLY A 51 0.59 10.85 -4.17
C GLY A 51 2.03 10.69 -4.67
N GLY A 52 2.22 10.86 -5.97
CA GLY A 52 3.51 10.77 -6.65
C GLY A 52 3.37 10.29 -8.08
N THR A 53 4.50 10.10 -8.76
CA THR A 53 4.54 9.57 -10.13
C THR A 53 5.24 8.22 -10.14
N SER A 54 4.61 7.24 -10.77
CA SER A 54 5.22 5.93 -11.03
C SER A 54 5.46 5.79 -12.53
N ILE A 55 6.66 5.36 -12.91
CA ILE A 55 7.03 5.07 -14.30
C ILE A 55 7.64 3.68 -14.39
N THR A 56 7.38 2.99 -15.49
CA THR A 56 8.04 1.72 -15.84
C THR A 56 8.90 1.98 -17.06
N LEU A 57 10.17 1.62 -16.98
CA LEU A 57 11.14 1.83 -18.04
C LEU A 57 11.64 0.47 -18.54
N GLU A 58 11.74 0.32 -19.86
CA GLU A 58 12.26 -0.87 -20.52
C GLU A 58 13.57 -0.54 -21.23
N ALA A 59 14.58 -1.39 -21.05
CA ALA A 59 15.88 -1.21 -21.68
C ALA A 59 15.84 -1.60 -23.16
N GLN A 60 16.48 -0.81 -24.01
CA GLN A 60 16.69 -1.14 -25.42
C GLN A 60 18.17 -1.22 -25.74
N ASN A 61 18.54 -2.18 -26.59
CA ASN A 61 19.92 -2.30 -27.06
C ASN A 61 20.29 -1.10 -27.93
N GLN A 62 21.48 -0.54 -27.73
CA GLN A 62 22.01 0.49 -28.61
C GLN A 62 22.52 -0.15 -29.92
N PRO A 63 22.34 0.52 -31.08
CA PRO A 63 22.93 0.07 -32.34
C PRO A 63 24.44 -0.16 -32.20
N GLY A 64 24.92 -1.31 -32.68
CA GLY A 64 26.33 -1.70 -32.57
C GLY A 64 26.78 -2.21 -31.20
N LYS A 65 25.88 -2.34 -30.21
CA LYS A 65 26.18 -2.95 -28.91
C LYS A 65 25.29 -4.16 -28.63
N PRO A 66 25.54 -5.31 -29.28
CA PRO A 66 24.85 -6.55 -28.94
C PRO A 66 25.17 -6.91 -27.47
N ASN A 67 24.14 -7.28 -26.69
CA ASN A 67 24.24 -7.62 -25.26
C ASN A 67 24.44 -6.43 -24.29
N ALA A 68 24.03 -5.22 -24.68
CA ALA A 68 24.04 -4.06 -23.78
C ALA A 68 23.06 -4.22 -22.61
N ILE A 69 22.00 -5.01 -22.79
CA ILE A 69 21.04 -5.36 -21.72
C ILE A 69 21.64 -6.52 -20.90
N ASN A 70 22.31 -6.17 -19.81
CA ASN A 70 22.88 -7.10 -18.83
C ASN A 70 22.84 -6.48 -17.43
N GLN A 71 23.01 -7.28 -16.39
CA GLN A 71 22.83 -6.85 -15.00
C GLN A 71 23.69 -5.62 -14.64
N THR A 72 24.98 -5.64 -14.98
CA THR A 72 25.91 -4.54 -14.68
C THR A 72 25.45 -3.21 -15.27
N ASN A 73 25.01 -3.22 -16.53
CA ASN A 73 24.50 -2.03 -17.20
C ASN A 73 23.15 -1.58 -16.65
N MET A 74 22.27 -2.53 -16.27
CA MET A 74 20.98 -2.22 -15.63
C MET A 74 21.19 -1.57 -14.27
N ASP A 75 22.07 -2.10 -13.43
CA ASP A 75 22.39 -1.54 -12.11
C ASP A 75 23.00 -0.12 -12.25
N THR A 76 23.84 0.07 -13.25
CA THR A 76 24.39 1.40 -13.59
C THR A 76 23.29 2.37 -13.99
N ALA A 77 22.35 1.93 -14.83
CA ALA A 77 21.22 2.74 -15.26
C ALA A 77 20.32 3.13 -14.08
N VAL A 78 19.99 2.19 -13.19
CA VAL A 78 19.25 2.43 -11.95
C VAL A 78 19.97 3.48 -11.11
N GLY A 79 21.28 3.31 -10.84
CA GLY A 79 22.04 4.27 -10.05
C GLY A 79 22.11 5.67 -10.68
N ILE A 80 22.13 5.78 -12.02
CA ILE A 80 22.03 7.08 -12.70
C ILE A 80 20.65 7.70 -12.50
N ILE A 81 19.58 6.92 -12.65
CA ILE A 81 18.20 7.38 -12.48
C ILE A 81 17.96 7.84 -11.04
N GLU A 82 18.40 7.06 -10.05
CA GLU A 82 18.30 7.40 -8.62
C GLU A 82 19.01 8.72 -8.31
N ARG A 83 20.25 8.90 -8.79
CA ARG A 83 20.99 10.17 -8.60
C ARG A 83 20.29 11.35 -9.24
N ARG A 84 19.66 11.15 -10.40
CA ARG A 84 18.90 12.22 -11.08
C ARG A 84 17.62 12.55 -10.32
N VAL A 85 16.85 11.55 -9.88
CA VAL A 85 15.60 11.73 -9.13
C VAL A 85 15.89 12.41 -7.78
N ASN A 86 16.86 11.91 -7.02
CA ASN A 86 17.26 12.52 -5.74
C ASN A 86 17.99 13.87 -5.91
N GLY A 87 18.42 14.19 -7.13
CA GLY A 87 19.01 15.49 -7.46
C GLY A 87 17.98 16.56 -7.86
N LEU A 88 16.72 16.18 -8.05
CA LEU A 88 15.63 17.10 -8.41
C LEU A 88 14.90 17.71 -7.19
N GLY A 89 15.27 17.29 -5.96
CA GLY A 89 14.71 17.78 -4.69
C GLY A 89 14.24 16.65 -3.81
#